data_AF-A0A4S8L0K0-F1
#
_entry.id   AF-A0A4S8L0K0-F1
#
_cell.length_a   1.000
_cell.length_b   1.000
_cell.length_c   1.000
_cell.angle_alpha   90.00
_cell.angle_beta   90.00
_cell.angle_gamma   90.00
#
_symmetry.space_group_name_H-M   'P 1'
#
loop_
_entity.id
_entity.type
_entity.pdbx_description
1 polymer ?
#
loop_
_entity_poly.entity_id
_entity_poly.type
_entity_poly.pdbx_seq_one_letter_code
_entity_poly.pdbx_strand_id
1 'polypeptide(L)'
;ASQISLSQLVSFFLICTRIKNNILLLYPSSLVIHHPIDTPPILPHESITFLGRTCQLEMNDVEACWNAVKDDIWHGDEMLRGVQNDEALQQTFRKHGGGLYR
;
A
#
# COMPACT_ATOMS: atom_id res chain seq x y z
N ALA A 1 4.80 -18.90 8.86
CA ALA A 1 5.03 -17.49 8.51
C ALA A 1 6.50 -17.22 8.74
N SER A 2 7.20 -16.68 7.75
CA SER A 2 8.59 -16.22 7.93
C SER A 2 8.61 -15.07 8.92
N GLN A 3 9.75 -14.83 9.59
CA GLN A 3 9.89 -13.67 10.45
C GLN A 3 10.05 -12.42 9.57
N ILE A 4 8.96 -11.69 9.35
CA ILE A 4 8.99 -10.43 8.61
C ILE A 4 9.44 -9.31 9.54
N SER A 5 10.47 -8.57 9.14
CA SER A 5 10.94 -7.40 9.89
C SER A 5 10.06 -6.18 9.63
N LEU A 6 10.05 -5.23 10.58
CA LEU A 6 9.30 -3.99 10.45
C LEU A 6 9.74 -3.17 9.23
N SER A 7 11.04 -3.14 8.92
CA SER A 7 11.56 -2.40 7.77
C SER A 7 11.05 -2.97 6.44
N GLN A 8 10.89 -4.29 6.34
CA GLN A 8 10.30 -4.93 5.17
C GLN A 8 8.82 -4.60 5.02
N LEU A 9 8.04 -4.64 6.11
CA LEU A 9 6.63 -4.24 6.10
C LEU A 9 6.44 -2.78 5.70
N VAL A 10 7.22 -1.88 6.30
CA VAL A 10 7.16 -0.45 5.98
C VAL A 10 7.53 -0.21 4.52
N SER A 11 8.59 -0.85 4.03
CA SER A 11 9.02 -0.72 2.62
C SER A 11 7.95 -1.25 1.67
N PHE A 12 7.42 -2.44 1.93
CA PHE A 12 6.33 -3.05 1.16
C PHE A 12 5.16 -2.10 1.02
N PHE A 13 4.70 -1.59 2.16
CA PHE A 13 3.56 -0.71 2.23
C PHE A 13 3.79 0.60 1.46
N LEU A 14 4.92 1.27 1.70
CA LEU A 14 5.27 2.50 0.99
C LEU A 14 5.37 2.30 -0.52
N ILE A 15 5.97 1.19 -0.96
CA ILE A 15 6.09 0.88 -2.39
C ILE A 15 4.71 0.64 -3.00
N CYS A 16 3.85 -0.15 -2.35
CA CYS A 16 2.50 -0.43 -2.83
C CYS A 16 1.68 0.87 -3.07
N THR A 17 1.80 1.86 -2.19
CA THR A 17 1.13 3.18 -2.39
C THR A 17 1.61 3.91 -3.66
N ARG A 18 2.81 3.62 -4.15
CA ARG A 18 3.41 4.26 -5.34
C ARG A 18 3.18 3.48 -6.63
N ILE A 19 3.02 2.17 -6.55
CA ILE A 19 2.89 1.30 -7.73
C ILE A 19 1.45 0.95 -8.12
N LYS A 20 0.45 1.49 -7.42
CA LYS A 20 -0.99 1.28 -7.71
C LYS A 20 -1.33 1.36 -9.21
N ASN A 21 -0.88 2.42 -9.88
CA ASN A 21 -1.13 2.61 -11.31
C ASN A 21 -0.38 1.59 -12.18
N ASN A 22 0.82 1.17 -11.78
CA ASN A 22 1.57 0.14 -12.50
C ASN A 22 0.89 -1.23 -12.37
N ILE A 23 0.35 -1.56 -11.20
CA ILE A 23 -0.42 -2.79 -10.97
C ILE A 23 -1.62 -2.84 -11.92
N LEU A 24 -2.36 -1.74 -12.06
CA LEU A 24 -3.52 -1.66 -12.97
C LEU A 24 -3.14 -1.90 -14.45
N LEU A 25 -1.98 -1.44 -14.89
CA LEU A 25 -1.51 -1.63 -16.27
C LEU A 25 -1.18 -3.09 -16.61
N LEU A 26 -0.97 -3.93 -15.60
CA LEU A 26 -0.63 -5.35 -15.76
C LEU A 26 -1.87 -6.24 -15.87
N TYR A 27 -3.08 -5.73 -15.59
CA TYR A 27 -4.30 -6.52 -15.74
C TYR A 27 -4.70 -6.64 -17.21
N PRO A 28 -5.11 -7.85 -17.65
CA PRO A 28 -5.74 -8.03 -18.94
C PRO A 28 -6.98 -7.13 -19.06
N SER A 29 -7.13 -6.44 -20.19
CA SER A 29 -8.30 -5.59 -20.46
C SER A 29 -9.64 -6.36 -20.40
N SER A 30 -9.61 -7.69 -20.56
CA SER A 30 -10.75 -8.59 -20.39
C SER A 30 -11.16 -8.84 -18.93
N LEU A 31 -10.26 -8.61 -17.96
CA LEU A 31 -10.53 -8.68 -16.52
C LEU A 31 -10.85 -7.31 -15.91
N VAL A 32 -10.66 -6.21 -16.67
CA VAL A 32 -11.12 -4.85 -16.33
C VAL A 32 -12.64 -4.75 -16.53
N ILE A 33 -13.38 -5.65 -15.88
CA ILE A 33 -14.83 -5.54 -15.64
C ILE A 33 -15.06 -5.03 -14.20
N HIS A 34 -14.05 -5.11 -13.34
CA HIS A 34 -14.05 -4.46 -12.02
C HIS A 34 -13.76 -2.97 -12.19
N HIS A 35 -14.58 -2.12 -11.56
CA HIS A 35 -14.39 -0.67 -11.66
C HIS A 35 -12.98 -0.30 -11.18
N PRO A 36 -12.32 0.74 -11.72
CA PRO A 36 -10.99 1.19 -11.25
C PRO A 36 -10.96 1.64 -9.78
N ILE A 37 -12.14 1.69 -9.14
CA ILE A 37 -12.33 1.95 -7.71
C ILE A 37 -12.09 0.68 -6.89
N ASP A 38 -12.37 -0.51 -7.45
CA ASP A 38 -12.31 -1.77 -6.71
C ASP A 38 -10.86 -2.20 -6.50
N THR A 39 -10.54 -2.64 -5.29
CA THR A 39 -9.24 -3.24 -4.98
C THR A 39 -9.04 -4.50 -5.80
N PRO A 40 -7.91 -4.65 -6.50
CA PRO A 40 -7.65 -5.84 -7.28
C PRO A 40 -7.57 -7.08 -6.37
N PRO A 41 -8.31 -8.16 -6.70
CA PRO A 41 -8.45 -9.30 -5.80
C PRO A 41 -7.15 -10.08 -5.62
N ILE A 42 -6.34 -10.17 -6.68
CA ILE A 42 -5.10 -10.98 -6.74
C ILE A 42 -4.01 -10.16 -7.43
N LEU A 43 -2.88 -9.94 -6.79
CA LEU A 43 -1.77 -9.18 -7.38
C LEU A 43 -1.21 -9.89 -8.63
N PRO A 44 -0.91 -9.17 -9.73
CA PRO A 44 -0.25 -9.76 -10.91
C PRO A 44 1.12 -10.35 -10.54
N HIS A 45 1.51 -11.43 -11.21
CA HIS A 45 2.75 -12.17 -10.90
C HIS A 45 4.02 -11.29 -10.97
N GLU A 46 4.05 -10.37 -11.93
CA GLU A 46 5.14 -9.40 -12.10
C GLU A 46 5.25 -8.47 -10.90
N SER A 47 4.11 -8.05 -10.34
CA SER A 47 4.06 -7.23 -9.14
C SER A 47 4.49 -8.01 -7.90
N ILE A 48 4.12 -9.30 -7.80
CA ILE A 48 4.55 -10.18 -6.69
C ILE A 48 6.06 -10.32 -6.73
N THR A 49 6.62 -10.60 -7.91
CA THR A 49 8.06 -10.77 -8.11
C THR A 49 8.82 -9.49 -7.79
N PHE A 50 8.32 -8.34 -8.24
CA PHE A 50 8.93 -7.04 -7.96
C PHE A 50 8.94 -6.73 -6.46
N LEU A 51 7.80 -6.89 -5.78
CA LEU A 51 7.68 -6.63 -4.34
C LEU A 51 8.53 -7.60 -3.52
N GLY A 52 8.54 -8.89 -3.87
CA GLY A 52 9.36 -9.89 -3.19
C GLY A 52 10.84 -9.56 -3.25
N ARG A 53 11.35 -9.18 -4.44
CA ARG A 53 12.74 -8.76 -4.61
C ARG A 53 13.07 -7.46 -3.87
N THR A 54 12.19 -6.46 -3.96
CA THR A 54 12.45 -5.13 -3.38
C THR A 54 12.35 -5.14 -1.86
N CYS A 55 11.41 -5.91 -1.32
CA CYS A 55 11.15 -5.99 0.12
C CYS A 55 11.84 -7.20 0.78
N GLN A 56 12.59 -7.99 0.01
CA GLN A 56 13.24 -9.23 0.47
C GLN A 56 12.23 -10.18 1.14
N LEU A 57 11.06 -10.34 0.52
CA LEU A 57 9.97 -11.19 1.00
C LEU A 57 9.81 -12.41 0.08
N GLU A 58 9.49 -13.55 0.67
CA GLU A 58 9.04 -14.73 -0.06
C GLU A 58 7.68 -14.47 -0.70
N MET A 59 7.37 -15.16 -1.80
CA MET A 59 6.11 -14.95 -2.54
C MET A 59 4.86 -15.10 -1.66
N ASN A 60 4.85 -16.12 -0.79
CA ASN A 60 3.75 -16.35 0.15
C ASN A 60 3.59 -15.17 1.14
N ASP A 61 4.70 -14.58 1.57
CA ASP A 61 4.68 -13.44 2.49
C ASP A 61 4.22 -12.17 1.76
N VAL A 62 4.57 -11.99 0.48
CA VAL A 62 4.06 -10.90 -0.37
C VAL A 62 2.54 -10.97 -0.52
N GLU A 63 2.00 -12.16 -0.80
CA GLU A 63 0.56 -12.35 -0.94
C GLU A 63 -0.17 -12.14 0.39
N ALA A 64 0.39 -12.64 1.50
CA ALA A 64 -0.15 -12.42 2.83
C ALA A 64 -0.15 -10.92 3.21
N CYS A 65 0.97 -10.22 2.95
CA CYS A 65 1.06 -8.78 3.17
C CYS A 65 0.04 -8.03 2.31
N TRP A 66 -0.03 -8.34 1.01
CA TRP A 66 -0.99 -7.70 0.12
C TRP A 66 -2.42 -7.88 0.61
N ASN A 67 -2.83 -9.09 0.97
CA ASN A 67 -4.18 -9.34 1.48
C ASN A 67 -4.49 -8.57 2.77
N ALA A 68 -3.49 -8.28 3.59
CA ALA A 68 -3.67 -7.51 4.81
C ALA A 68 -3.84 -6.00 4.56
N VAL A 69 -3.19 -5.44 3.54
CA VAL A 69 -3.11 -3.96 3.38
C VAL A 69 -3.74 -3.43 2.09
N LYS A 70 -4.20 -4.30 1.18
CA LYS A 70 -4.67 -3.91 -0.16
C LYS A 70 -5.77 -2.85 -0.13
N ASP A 71 -6.75 -2.97 0.76
CA ASP A 71 -7.88 -2.03 0.81
C ASP A 71 -7.46 -0.66 1.34
N ASP A 72 -6.56 -0.62 2.32
CA ASP A 72 -6.00 0.63 2.86
C ASP A 72 -5.16 1.36 1.80
N ILE A 73 -4.36 0.61 1.05
CA ILE A 73 -3.56 1.14 -0.07
C ILE A 73 -4.47 1.63 -1.19
N TRP A 74 -5.53 0.89 -1.52
CA TRP A 74 -6.35 1.18 -2.70
C TRP A 74 -7.30 2.34 -2.49
N HIS A 75 -7.98 2.40 -1.34
CA HIS A 75 -8.93 3.48 -1.04
C HIS A 75 -8.23 4.71 -0.43
N GLY A 76 -6.98 4.53 0.00
CA GLY A 76 -6.17 5.58 0.60
C GLY A 76 -6.65 5.86 2.01
N ASP A 77 -6.09 5.12 2.96
CA ASP A 77 -6.32 5.27 4.39
C ASP A 77 -6.06 6.73 4.88
N GLU A 78 -6.92 7.19 5.80
CA GLU A 78 -6.91 8.57 6.30
C GLU A 78 -5.60 8.92 7.02
N MET A 79 -5.00 7.96 7.76
CA MET A 79 -3.71 8.17 8.41
C MET A 79 -2.58 8.31 7.38
N LEU A 80 -2.62 7.53 6.30
CA LEU A 80 -1.61 7.62 5.23
C LEU A 80 -1.67 8.95 4.50
N ARG A 81 -2.88 9.43 4.20
CA ARG A 81 -3.08 10.76 3.63
C ARG A 81 -2.53 11.83 4.57
N GLY A 82 -2.73 11.65 5.88
CA GLY A 82 -2.22 12.52 6.93
C GLY A 82 -0.69 12.65 7.00
N VAL A 83 0.07 11.72 6.42
CA VAL A 83 1.55 11.74 6.41
C VAL A 83 2.14 11.88 5.01
N GLN A 84 1.33 12.14 4.00
CA GLN A 84 1.75 12.12 2.59
C GLN A 84 2.71 13.27 2.21
N ASN A 85 2.55 14.42 2.86
CA ASN A 85 3.40 15.60 2.66
C ASN A 85 3.40 16.47 3.94
N ASP A 86 4.30 17.46 3.98
CA ASP A 86 4.47 18.33 5.15
C ASP A 86 3.17 19.06 5.51
N GLU A 87 2.38 19.49 4.53
CA GLU A 87 1.11 20.17 4.78
C GLU A 87 0.09 19.25 5.46
N ALA A 88 -0.09 18.04 4.95
CA ALA A 88 -0.97 17.03 5.54
C ALA A 88 -0.49 16.60 6.93
N LEU A 89 0.83 16.50 7.13
CA LEU A 89 1.42 16.20 8.43
C LEU A 89 1.15 17.31 9.44
N GLN A 90 1.26 18.58 9.01
CA GLN A 90 0.91 19.73 9.85
C GLN A 90 -0.59 19.78 10.17
N GLN A 91 -1.46 19.44 9.21
CA GLN A 91 -2.91 19.33 9.47
C GLN A 91 -3.21 18.23 10.48
N THR A 92 -2.59 17.05 10.34
CA THR A 92 -2.70 15.94 11.28
C THR A 92 -2.20 16.35 12.67
N PHE A 93 -1.06 17.02 12.74
CA PHE A 93 -0.52 17.55 14.00
C PHE A 93 -1.47 18.56 14.64
N ARG A 94 -2.06 19.49 13.89
CA ARG A 94 -3.05 20.44 14.42
C ARG A 94 -4.30 19.72 14.94
N LYS A 95 -4.81 18.74 14.20
CA LYS A 95 -6.01 17.96 14.56
C LYS A 95 -5.81 17.14 15.83
N HIS A 96 -4.64 16.52 16.01
CA HIS A 96 -4.41 15.55 17.08
C HIS A 96 -3.48 16.04 18.21
N GLY A 97 -2.61 17.01 17.96
CA GLY A 97 -1.63 17.56 18.91
C GLY A 97 -1.80 19.05 19.20
N GLY A 98 -2.53 19.81 18.37
CA GLY A 98 -2.71 21.26 18.50
C GLY A 98 -3.42 21.70 19.79
N GLY A 99 -4.19 20.81 20.42
CA GLY A 99 -4.81 21.07 21.73
C GLY A 99 -3.81 21.14 22.90
N LEU A 100 -2.60 20.61 22.74
CA LEU A 100 -1.57 20.56 23.78
C LEU A 100 -0.72 21.84 23.86
N TYR A 101 -0.86 22.73 22.88
CA TYR A 101 -0.10 23.98 22.76
C TYR A 101 -0.98 25.24 22.90
N ARG A 102 -2.10 25.13 23.64
CA ARG A 102 -2.95 26.27 24.01
C ARG A 102 -2.50 26.92 25.32
#